data_AF-D8FDJ4-F1
#
_entry.id   AF-D8FDJ4-F1
#
_cell.length_a   1.000
_cell.length_b   1.000
_cell.length_c   1.000
_cell.angle_alpha   90.00
_cell.angle_beta   90.00
_cell.angle_gamma   90.00
#
_symmetry.space_group_name_H-M   'P 1'
#
loop_
_entity.id
_entity.type
_entity.pdbx_description
1 polymer ?
#
loop_
_entity_poly.entity_id
_entity_poly.type
_entity_poly.pdbx_seq_one_letter_code
_entity_poly.pdbx_strand_id
1 'polypeptide(L)' 'MRLTVRRVVEALALYPDWDELQREYPEIEKDDIRQALQFAAGNLYDQSIAFEAA' A
#
# COMPACT_ATOMS: atom_id res chain seq x y z
N MET A 1 -9.82 -13.64 7.09
CA MET A 1 -8.46 -14.13 6.72
C MET A 1 -7.42 -13.27 7.44
N ARG A 2 -6.16 -13.71 7.63
CA ARG A 2 -5.06 -12.85 8.14
C ARG A 2 -4.03 -12.65 7.02
N LEU A 3 -4.03 -11.47 6.39
CA LEU A 3 -2.99 -11.09 5.44
C LEU A 3 -1.86 -10.36 6.18
N THR A 4 -0.62 -10.52 5.73
CA THR A 4 0.51 -9.75 6.26
C THR A 4 0.60 -8.39 5.57
N VAL A 5 1.13 -7.38 6.26
CA VAL A 5 1.36 -6.04 5.66
C VAL A 5 2.17 -6.14 4.36
N ARG A 6 3.21 -6.99 4.34
CA ARG A 6 4.01 -7.23 3.13
C ARG A 6 3.15 -7.66 1.94
N ARG A 7 2.25 -8.63 2.13
CA ARG A 7 1.39 -9.10 1.03
C ARG A 7 0.42 -8.04 0.54
N VAL A 8 -0.08 -7.19 1.43
CA VAL A 8 -0.92 -6.06 1.04
C VAL A 8 -0.13 -5.09 0.15
N VAL A 9 1.10 -4.73 0.52
CA VAL A 9 1.94 -3.82 -0.29
C VAL A 9 2.33 -4.44 -1.63
N GLU A 10 2.67 -5.73 -1.67
CA GLU A 10 2.96 -6.45 -2.93
C GLU A 10 1.75 -6.43 -3.86
N ALA A 11 0.53 -6.65 -3.34
CA ALA A 11 -0.68 -6.60 -4.14
C ALA A 11 -0.98 -5.18 -4.65
N LEU A 12 -0.80 -4.15 -3.81
CA LEU A 12 -0.99 -2.75 -4.23
C LEU A 12 0.00 -2.31 -5.32
N ALA A 13 1.17 -2.95 -5.42
CA ALA A 13 2.11 -2.71 -6.52
C ALA A 13 1.65 -3.34 -7.85
N LEU A 14 0.86 -4.41 -7.79
CA LEU A 14 0.30 -5.09 -8.96
C LEU A 14 -1.02 -4.45 -9.42
N TYR A 15 -1.84 -3.98 -8.47
CA TYR A 15 -3.15 -3.37 -8.72
C TYR A 15 -3.12 -1.88 -8.34
N PRO A 16 -2.79 -0.98 -9.29
CA PRO A 16 -2.86 0.46 -9.03
C PRO A 16 -4.29 0.94 -8.80
N ASP A 17 -5.30 0.19 -9.25
CA ASP A 17 -6.72 0.40 -8.92
C ASP A 17 -7.15 -0.49 -7.74
N TRP A 18 -7.61 0.14 -6.67
CA TRP A 18 -8.04 -0.55 -5.45
C TRP A 18 -9.35 -1.30 -5.65
N ASP A 19 -10.21 -0.86 -6.57
CA ASP A 19 -11.48 -1.54 -6.85
C ASP A 19 -11.24 -2.86 -7.63
N GLU A 20 -10.09 -2.98 -8.32
CA GLU A 20 -9.65 -4.24 -8.93
C GLU A 20 -9.10 -5.19 -7.87
N LEU A 21 -8.26 -4.67 -6.96
CA LEU A 21 -7.73 -5.45 -5.82
C LEU A 21 -8.86 -6.02 -4.95
N GLN A 22 -9.90 -5.23 -4.64
CA GLN A 22 -11.05 -5.68 -3.86
C GLN A 22 -11.94 -6.69 -4.61
N ARG A 23 -11.93 -6.67 -5.95
CA ARG A 23 -12.66 -7.67 -6.73
C ARG A 23 -12.03 -9.06 -6.57
N GLU A 24 -10.71 -9.12 -6.50
CA GLU A 24 -9.94 -10.36 -6.36
C GLU A 24 -9.81 -10.81 -4.89
N TYR A 25 -9.74 -9.84 -3.98
CA TYR A 25 -9.68 -10.07 -2.54
C TYR A 25 -10.79 -9.27 -1.82
N PRO A 26 -12.06 -9.71 -1.92
CA PRO A 26 -13.20 -8.99 -1.36
C PRO A 26 -13.18 -8.88 0.17
N GLU A 27 -12.37 -9.69 0.84
CA GLU A 27 -12.12 -9.60 2.27
C GLU A 27 -11.19 -8.44 2.67
N ILE A 28 -10.53 -7.78 1.72
CA ILE A 28 -9.65 -6.64 2.00
C ILE A 28 -10.50 -5.37 1.99
N GLU A 29 -10.65 -4.73 3.14
CA GLU A 29 -11.30 -3.44 3.23
C GLU A 29 -10.31 -2.32 2.88
N LYS A 30 -10.84 -1.18 2.40
CA LYS A 30 -10.01 0.00 2.10
C LYS A 30 -9.27 0.50 3.35
N ASP A 31 -9.83 0.26 4.54
CA ASP A 31 -9.17 0.61 5.80
C ASP A 31 -8.00 -0.31 6.16
N ASP A 32 -8.04 -1.58 5.76
CA ASP A 32 -6.89 -2.49 5.90
C ASP A 32 -5.72 -2.04 5.01
N ILE A 33 -6.04 -1.63 3.78
CA ILE A 33 -5.07 -1.06 2.82
C ILE A 33 -4.40 0.17 3.42
N ARG A 34 -5.20 1.12 3.95
CA ARG A 34 -4.67 2.33 4.59
C ARG A 34 -3.77 2.00 5.76
N GLN A 35 -4.20 1.12 6.66
CA GLN A 35 -3.40 0.71 7.82
C GLN A 35 -2.10 0.02 7.41
N ALA A 36 -2.13 -0.86 6.41
CA ALA A 36 -0.94 -1.53 5.89
C ALA A 36 0.06 -0.54 5.28
N LEU A 37 -0.42 0.41 4.47
CA LEU A 37 0.41 1.47 3.90
C LEU A 37 1.01 2.37 4.99
N GLN A 38 0.22 2.73 6.00
CA GLN A 38 0.67 3.58 7.10
C GLN A 38 1.73 2.86 7.95
N PHE A 39 1.54 1.56 8.22
CA PHE A 39 2.55 0.74 8.86
C PHE A 39 3.82 0.66 8.00
N ALA A 40 3.70 0.40 6.70
CA ALA A 40 4.85 0.32 5.80
C ALA A 40 5.63 1.64 5.77
N ALA A 41 4.94 2.77 5.60
CA ALA A 41 5.54 4.10 5.61
C ALA A 41 6.28 4.39 6.92
N GLY A 42 5.72 4.02 8.07
CA GLY A 42 6.37 4.20 9.37
C GLY A 42 7.63 3.36 9.59
N ASN A 43 7.88 2.34 8.74
CA ASN A 43 9.11 1.53 8.78
C ASN A 43 10.15 1.97 7.75
N LEU A 44 9.82 2.92 6.87
CA LEU A 44 10.74 3.44 5.87
C LEU A 44 11.46 4.67 6.42
N TYR A 45 12.74 4.79 6.07
CA TYR A 45 13.47 6.04 6.27
C TYR A 45 12.93 7.08 5.29
N ASP A 46 12.42 8.20 5.81
CA ASP A 46 11.94 9.30 4.99
C ASP A 46 13.10 10.25 4.64
N GLN A 47 13.24 10.56 3.35
CA GLN A 47 14.22 11.54 2.85
C GLN A 47 13.56 12.38 1.76
N SER A 48 13.40 13.67 2.01
CA SER A 48 12.99 14.64 0.99
C SER A 48 14.20 15.02 0.13
N ILE A 49 14.07 14.89 -1.19
CA ILE A 49 15.07 15.35 -2.16
C ILE A 49 14.49 16.57 -2.87
N ALA A 50 15.16 17.72 -2.75
CA ALA A 50 14.78 18.90 -3.50
C ALA A 50 15.11 18.68 -4.98
N PHE A 51 14.10 18.77 -5.84
CA PHE A 51 14.29 18.82 -7.29
C PHE A 51 14.50 20.28 -7.70
N GLU A 52 15.71 20.64 -8.10
CA GLU A 52 15.94 21.90 -8.82
C GLU A 52 15.53 21.69 -10.29
N ALA A 53 14.49 22.40 -10.73
CA ALA A 53 14.13 22.48 -12.14
C ALA A 53 15.17 23.36 -12.85
N ALA A 54 15.86 22.79 -13.84
CA ALA A 54 16.83 23.46 -14.70
C ALA A 54 16.17 24.37 -15.75
#